data_AF-A0A643F1S1-F1
#
_entry.id   AF-A0A643F1S1-F1
#
_cell.length_a   1.000
_cell.length_b   1.000
_cell.length_c   1.000
_cell.angle_alpha   90.00
_cell.angle_beta   90.00
_cell.angle_gamma   90.00
#
_symmetry.space_group_name_H-M   'P 1'
#
loop_
_entity.id
_entity.type
_entity.pdbx_description
1 polymer ?
#
loop_
_entity_poly.entity_id
_entity_poly.type
_entity_poly.pdbx_seq_one_letter_code
_entity_poly.pdbx_strand_id
1 'polypeptide(L)'
;MSRHFLFLISAVVLVALAACGRGEDEQAAAPTQPEQTTAAPAPDADKQAGPDLIKALQDNSGVMTPEEQKAAIERARNNAEAAARSVGQSAEQVQAAGEAAVAAAQRSFEARQTAQ
;
A
#
# COMPACT_ATOMS: atom_id res chain seq x y z
N MET A 1 -3.99 -44.60 -1.23
CA MET A 1 -3.84 -43.54 -0.21
C MET A 1 -5.19 -42.87 0.02
N SER A 2 -5.73 -42.95 1.24
CA SER A 2 -7.02 -42.34 1.56
C SER A 2 -6.92 -40.81 1.42
N ARG A 3 -7.89 -40.17 0.75
CA ARG A 3 -7.89 -38.71 0.50
C ARG A 3 -7.83 -37.89 1.79
N HIS A 4 -8.28 -38.48 2.91
CA HIS A 4 -8.17 -37.90 4.25
C HIS A 4 -6.73 -37.82 4.77
N PHE A 5 -5.85 -38.73 4.32
CA PHE A 5 -4.44 -38.72 4.72
C PHE A 5 -3.68 -37.52 4.14
N LEU A 6 -4.07 -37.08 2.93
CA LEU A 6 -3.49 -35.89 2.29
C LEU A 6 -3.90 -34.59 3.01
N PHE A 7 -5.13 -34.53 3.52
CA PHE A 7 -5.60 -33.41 4.34
C PHE A 7 -4.83 -33.29 5.66
N LEU A 8 -4.55 -34.41 6.32
CA LEU A 8 -3.80 -34.43 7.57
C LEU A 8 -2.37 -33.93 7.39
N ILE A 9 -1.71 -34.31 6.29
CA ILE A 9 -0.36 -33.83 5.97
C ILE A 9 -0.36 -32.33 5.73
N SER A 10 -1.35 -31.79 5.00
CA SER A 10 -1.46 -30.36 4.75
C SER A 10 -1.69 -29.54 6.03
N ALA A 11 -2.42 -30.09 7.01
CA ALA A 11 -2.66 -29.42 8.29
C ALA A 11 -1.40 -29.38 9.17
N VAL A 12 -0.58 -30.43 9.16
CA VAL A 12 0.65 -30.50 9.97
C VAL A 12 1.71 -29.50 9.48
N VAL A 13 1.82 -29.26 8.16
CA VAL A 13 2.76 -28.28 7.60
C VAL A 13 2.39 -26.85 8.03
N LEU A 14 1.10 -26.52 8.11
CA LEU A 14 0.64 -25.20 8.57
C LEU A 14 0.92 -24.97 10.07
N VAL A 15 0.83 -26.01 10.90
CA VAL A 15 1.16 -25.93 12.33
C VAL A 15 2.67 -25.84 12.56
N ALA A 16 3.48 -26.52 11.75
CA ALA A 16 4.94 -26.44 11.84
C ALA A 16 5.50 -25.05 11.46
N LEU A 17 4.91 -24.37 10.46
CA LEU A 17 5.29 -22.98 10.13
C LEU A 17 4.94 -22.00 11.26
N ALA A 18 3.85 -22.23 11.99
CA ALA A 18 3.47 -21.40 13.15
C ALA A 18 4.38 -21.66 14.38
N ALA A 19 4.97 -22.86 14.49
CA ALA A 19 5.85 -23.25 15.59
C ALA A 19 7.35 -22.98 15.34
N CYS A 20 7.78 -22.71 14.10
CA CYS A 20 9.11 -22.15 13.80
C CYS A 20 9.16 -20.61 13.92
N GLY A 21 8.13 -19.98 14.48
CA GLY A 21 8.05 -18.53 14.69
C GLY A 21 8.01 -18.10 16.16
N ARG A 22 8.25 -19.01 17.12
CA ARG A 22 8.15 -18.68 18.55
C ARG A 22 9.27 -19.35 19.35
N GLY A 23 10.30 -18.56 19.65
CA GLY A 23 11.33 -18.85 20.65
C GLY A 23 11.39 -17.68 21.63
N GLU A 24 11.34 -18.03 22.91
CA GLU A 24 11.15 -17.22 24.12
C GLU A 24 12.16 -16.08 24.38
N ASP A 25 11.70 -15.26 25.34
CA ASP A 25 12.14 -14.03 25.97
C ASP A 25 13.58 -13.92 26.52
N GLU A 26 13.95 -12.64 26.74
CA GLU A 26 14.75 -12.12 27.87
C GLU A 26 16.20 -11.68 27.61
N GLN A 27 16.38 -10.39 27.27
CA GLN A 27 17.46 -9.58 27.84
C GLN A 27 17.01 -8.12 27.93
N ALA A 28 16.81 -7.65 29.15
CA ALA A 28 16.49 -6.28 29.49
C ALA A 28 17.57 -5.30 28.98
N ALA A 29 17.14 -4.27 28.25
CA ALA A 29 17.78 -2.96 28.20
C ALA A 29 16.74 -1.90 27.80
N ALA A 30 16.73 -0.79 28.53
CA ALA A 30 15.76 0.30 28.50
C ALA A 30 15.49 0.90 27.10
N PRO A 31 14.29 1.49 26.84
CA PRO A 31 14.00 2.11 25.57
C PRO A 31 14.67 3.49 25.52
N THR A 32 15.86 3.56 24.95
CA THR A 32 16.34 4.78 24.30
C THR A 32 15.72 4.85 22.91
N GLN A 33 14.59 5.57 22.79
CA GLN A 33 14.36 6.42 21.62
C GLN A 33 15.51 7.45 21.57
N PRO A 34 15.96 7.94 20.39
CA PRO A 34 15.15 8.28 19.20
C PRO A 34 15.84 7.77 17.90
N GLU A 35 15.38 7.85 16.65
CA GLU A 35 14.70 8.91 15.90
C GLU A 35 13.95 8.30 14.69
N GLN A 36 12.73 8.79 14.48
CA GLN A 36 12.19 9.19 13.18
C GLN A 36 12.11 8.12 12.07
N THR A 37 11.15 7.21 12.23
CA THR A 37 10.37 6.81 11.05
C THR A 37 9.60 8.05 10.58
N THR A 38 9.81 8.46 9.33
CA THR A 38 9.00 9.48 8.66
C THR A 38 7.55 8.99 8.64
N ALA A 39 6.80 9.34 9.68
CA ALA A 39 5.37 9.46 9.59
C ALA A 39 5.12 10.60 8.61
N ALA A 40 4.46 10.31 7.49
CA ALA A 40 3.67 11.33 6.83
C ALA A 40 2.83 12.03 7.93
N PRO A 41 2.72 13.37 7.94
CA PRO A 41 1.94 14.03 8.96
C PRO A 41 0.54 13.42 8.91
N ALA A 42 0.15 12.73 9.99
CA ALA A 42 -1.25 12.48 10.24
C ALA A 42 -1.87 13.87 10.27
N PRO A 43 -2.82 14.20 9.39
CA PRO A 43 -3.53 15.46 9.54
C PRO A 43 -4.10 15.46 10.96
N ASP A 44 -3.75 16.48 11.74
CA ASP A 44 -4.15 16.66 13.13
C ASP A 44 -5.67 16.48 13.26
N ALA A 45 -6.10 15.26 13.57
CA ALA A 45 -7.50 14.85 13.56
C ALA A 45 -8.26 15.33 14.81
N ASP A 46 -7.61 16.12 15.68
CA ASP A 46 -8.10 16.41 17.03
C ASP A 46 -8.56 17.86 17.26
N LYS A 47 -8.66 18.71 16.23
CA LYS A 47 -9.05 20.13 16.44
C LYS A 47 -10.02 20.77 15.45
N GLN A 48 -10.68 20.02 14.58
CA GLN A 48 -11.64 20.62 13.66
C GLN A 48 -13.07 20.36 14.13
N ALA A 49 -13.57 21.22 15.03
CA ALA A 49 -14.95 21.15 15.51
C ALA A 49 -15.83 22.11 14.68
N GLY A 50 -16.92 21.59 14.09
CA GLY A 50 -17.98 22.40 13.47
C GLY A 50 -17.82 22.68 11.96
N PRO A 51 -18.39 23.78 11.42
CA PRO A 51 -18.48 24.11 9.99
C PRO A 51 -17.19 23.98 9.16
N ASP A 52 -16.02 24.03 9.79
CA ASP A 52 -14.72 23.76 9.17
C ASP A 52 -14.56 22.33 8.68
N LEU A 53 -15.28 21.35 9.24
CA LEU A 53 -15.31 20.00 8.69
C LEU A 53 -16.07 19.97 7.37
N ILE A 54 -17.21 20.67 7.26
CA ILE A 54 -17.97 20.76 6.00
C ILE A 54 -17.13 21.46 4.95
N LYS A 55 -16.43 22.55 5.32
CA LYS A 55 -15.51 23.25 4.43
C LYS A 55 -14.32 22.39 4.03
N ALA A 56 -13.68 21.68 4.94
CA ALA A 56 -12.59 20.77 4.61
C ALA A 56 -13.06 19.57 3.79
N LEU A 57 -14.27 19.05 4.02
CA LEU A 57 -14.86 18.02 3.19
C LEU A 57 -15.15 18.55 1.79
N GLN A 58 -15.61 19.80 1.66
CA GLN A 58 -15.87 20.43 0.38
C GLN A 58 -14.57 20.73 -0.39
N ASP A 59 -13.55 21.24 0.31
CA ASP A 59 -12.23 21.53 -0.23
C ASP A 59 -11.49 20.21 -0.60
N ASN A 60 -11.74 19.09 0.11
CA ASN A 60 -11.25 17.75 -0.24
C ASN A 60 -12.17 16.97 -1.20
N SER A 61 -13.42 17.41 -1.39
CA SER A 61 -14.35 16.83 -2.37
C SER A 61 -14.05 17.31 -3.80
N GLY A 62 -13.08 18.22 -3.92
CA GLY A 62 -12.61 18.75 -5.20
C GLY A 62 -12.13 17.63 -6.11
N VAL A 63 -12.78 17.53 -7.27
CA VAL A 63 -12.31 16.73 -8.39
C VAL A 63 -10.85 17.11 -8.65
N MET A 64 -9.96 16.13 -8.56
CA MET A 64 -8.52 16.33 -8.74
C MET A 64 -8.26 17.11 -10.03
N THR A 65 -7.47 18.17 -9.95
CA THR A 65 -7.20 19.01 -11.13
C THR A 65 -6.49 18.19 -12.23
N PRO A 66 -6.61 18.58 -13.51
CA PRO A 66 -5.92 17.87 -14.59
C PRO A 66 -4.40 17.78 -14.39
N GLU A 67 -3.80 18.82 -13.81
CA GLU A 67 -2.38 18.89 -13.48
C GLU A 67 -2.01 17.87 -12.39
N GLU A 68 -2.81 17.80 -11.32
CA GLU A 68 -2.62 16.80 -10.25
C GLU A 68 -2.86 15.38 -10.77
N GLN A 69 -3.82 15.20 -11.69
CA GLN A 69 -4.07 13.93 -12.37
C GLN A 69 -2.85 13.45 -13.16
N LYS A 70 -2.25 14.33 -13.96
CA LYS A 70 -1.02 14.01 -14.68
C LYS A 70 0.12 13.66 -13.71
N ALA A 71 0.29 14.44 -12.64
CA ALA A 71 1.32 14.17 -11.63
C ALA A 71 1.08 12.82 -10.91
N ALA A 72 -0.17 12.45 -10.65
CA ALA A 72 -0.52 11.16 -10.06
C ALA A 72 -0.24 9.98 -11.00
N ILE A 73 -0.54 10.12 -12.30
CA ILE A 73 -0.25 9.11 -13.31
C ILE A 73 1.25 8.89 -13.43
N GLU A 74 2.04 9.96 -13.49
CA GLU A 74 3.49 9.88 -13.57
C GLU A 74 4.10 9.24 -12.31
N ARG A 75 3.59 9.61 -11.13
CA ARG A 75 3.98 8.96 -9.87
C ARG A 75 3.66 7.46 -9.89
N ALA A 76 2.50 7.07 -10.39
CA ALA A 76 2.12 5.66 -10.50
C ALA A 76 3.07 4.88 -11.42
N ARG A 77 3.42 5.44 -12.59
CA ARG A 77 4.43 4.88 -13.50
C ARG A 77 5.77 4.68 -12.79
N ASN A 78 6.31 5.74 -12.21
CA ASN A 78 7.64 5.71 -11.58
C ASN A 78 7.70 4.71 -10.42
N ASN A 79 6.64 4.60 -9.62
CA ASN A 79 6.54 3.62 -8.53
C ASN A 79 6.49 2.18 -9.06
N ALA A 80 5.73 1.92 -10.12
CA ALA A 80 5.65 0.59 -10.72
C ALA A 80 6.98 0.17 -11.35
N GLU A 81 7.64 1.09 -12.06
CA GLU A 81 8.99 0.85 -12.61
C GLU A 81 10.01 0.60 -11.50
N ALA A 82 9.98 1.39 -10.42
CA ALA A 82 10.87 1.21 -9.28
C ALA A 82 10.65 -0.15 -8.58
N ALA A 83 9.39 -0.53 -8.37
CA ALA A 83 9.02 -1.82 -7.80
C ALA A 83 9.50 -2.98 -8.69
N ALA A 84 9.27 -2.89 -10.00
CA ALA A 84 9.74 -3.88 -10.98
C ALA A 84 11.27 -4.03 -10.97
N ARG A 85 12.00 -2.91 -10.94
CA ARG A 85 13.48 -2.91 -10.82
C ARG A 85 13.93 -3.54 -9.50
N SER A 86 13.25 -3.24 -8.40
CA SER A 86 13.61 -3.74 -7.07
C SER A 86 13.55 -5.26 -6.94
N VAL A 87 12.69 -5.91 -7.73
CA VAL A 87 12.56 -7.38 -7.77
C VAL A 87 13.33 -8.03 -8.91
N GLY A 88 14.20 -7.25 -9.60
CA GLY A 88 15.11 -7.76 -10.63
C GLY A 88 14.49 -8.00 -12.00
N GLN A 89 13.36 -7.33 -12.33
CA GLN A 89 12.75 -7.46 -13.65
C GLN A 89 13.64 -6.87 -14.77
N SER A 90 13.48 -7.39 -15.98
CA SER A 90 14.18 -6.87 -17.17
C SER A 90 13.70 -5.48 -17.55
N ALA A 91 14.47 -4.75 -18.37
CA ALA A 91 14.10 -3.41 -18.81
C ALA A 91 12.73 -3.36 -19.52
N GLU A 92 12.43 -4.34 -20.37
CA GLU A 92 11.12 -4.47 -21.03
C GLU A 92 9.99 -4.72 -20.03
N GLN A 93 10.22 -5.55 -19.00
CA GLN A 93 9.22 -5.83 -17.97
C GLN A 93 8.97 -4.61 -17.07
N VAL A 94 10.03 -3.87 -16.74
CA VAL A 94 9.95 -2.60 -16.01
C VAL A 94 9.11 -1.58 -16.79
N GLN A 95 9.38 -1.43 -18.08
CA GLN A 95 8.60 -0.53 -18.94
C GLN A 95 7.13 -0.98 -19.02
N ALA A 96 6.88 -2.27 -19.24
CA ALA A 96 5.53 -2.82 -19.27
C ALA A 96 4.78 -2.60 -17.95
N ALA A 97 5.46 -2.72 -16.81
CA ALA A 97 4.88 -2.43 -15.50
C ALA A 97 4.50 -0.95 -15.35
N GLY A 98 5.36 -0.04 -15.81
CA GLY A 98 5.09 1.39 -15.87
C GLY A 98 3.88 1.73 -16.73
N GLU A 99 3.82 1.19 -17.95
CA GLU A 99 2.69 1.39 -18.89
C GLU A 99 1.38 0.82 -18.33
N ALA A 100 1.42 -0.37 -17.73
CA ALA A 100 0.26 -0.95 -17.06
C ALA A 100 -0.26 -0.08 -15.91
N ALA A 101 0.65 0.52 -15.13
CA ALA A 101 0.30 1.43 -14.05
C ALA A 101 -0.34 2.73 -14.58
N VAL A 102 0.16 3.28 -15.69
CA VAL A 102 -0.47 4.43 -16.37
C VAL A 102 -1.89 4.09 -16.81
N ALA A 103 -2.08 2.98 -17.50
CA ALA A 103 -3.39 2.55 -17.99
C ALA A 103 -4.39 2.25 -16.86
N ALA A 104 -3.90 1.74 -15.72
CA ALA A 104 -4.74 1.51 -14.54
C ALA A 104 -5.13 2.84 -13.86
N ALA A 105 -4.18 3.78 -13.73
CA ALA A 105 -4.45 5.09 -13.15
C ALA A 105 -5.48 5.87 -13.99
N GLN A 106 -5.31 5.91 -15.31
CA GLN A 106 -6.25 6.56 -16.23
C GLN A 106 -7.66 5.98 -16.11
N ARG A 107 -7.80 4.65 -16.17
CA ARG A 107 -9.11 3.98 -15.99
C ARG A 107 -9.76 4.30 -14.64
N SER A 108 -8.97 4.42 -13.57
CA SER A 108 -9.48 4.81 -12.25
C SER A 108 -10.06 6.22 -12.26
N PHE A 109 -9.40 7.17 -12.93
CA PHE A 109 -9.91 8.53 -13.08
C PHE A 109 -11.14 8.60 -13.97
N GLU A 110 -11.18 7.85 -15.07
CA GLU A 110 -12.35 7.75 -15.95
C GLU A 110 -13.55 7.16 -15.20
N ALA A 111 -13.37 6.05 -14.48
CA ALA A 111 -14.43 5.42 -13.70
C ALA A 111 -15.04 6.37 -12.64
N ARG A 112 -14.21 7.20 -12.01
CA ARG A 112 -14.65 8.24 -11.05
C ARG A 112 -15.37 9.40 -11.71
N GLN A 113 -15.06 9.72 -12.97
CA GLN A 113 -15.80 10.73 -13.73
C GLN A 113 -17.18 10.21 -14.13
N THR A 114 -17.31 8.93 -14.48
CA THR A 114 -18.59 8.33 -14.87
C THR A 114 -19.52 8.00 -13.69
N ALA A 115 -18.98 7.97 -12.47
CA ALA A 115 -19.74 7.66 -11.24
C ALA A 115 -20.28 8.91 -10.52
N GLN A 116 -19.99 10.11 -11.03
CA GLN A 116 -20.51 11.40 -10.57
C GLN A 116 -21.68 11.83 -11.46
#